data_AF-A0A2N9ME65-F1
#
_entry.id   AF-A0A2N9ME65-F1
#
_cell.length_a   1.000
_cell.length_b   1.000
_cell.length_c   1.000
_cell.angle_alpha   90.00
_cell.angle_beta   90.00
_cell.angle_gamma   90.00
#
_symmetry.space_group_name_H-M   'P 1'
#
loop_
_entity.id
_entity.type
_entity.pdbx_description
1 polymer ?
#
loop_
_entity_poly.entity_id
_entity_poly.type
_entity_poly.pdbx_seq_one_letter_code
_entity_poly.pdbx_strand_id
1 'polypeptide(L)'
;MRKLFSHGLVVFAGMVSLPTGVTPGAGDAQTQRIPAPDYRQDPRLHSLRSFFEKFGCPAWEYAHVFLEAADDYNLDWRLLPSLSWVESTGGKAAHNNNLFGWNSGRANFPTPAASIHTVGYRLAYSSQYKDKGLDELLKTYNPNAEYAAKVKSVMRRIAPTE
;
A
#
# COMPACT_ATOMS: atom_id res chain seq x y z
N MET A 1 4.12 73.30 -16.09
CA MET A 1 3.59 73.54 -17.44
C MET A 1 2.97 72.23 -17.93
N ARG A 2 1.64 72.13 -17.88
CA ARG A 2 0.70 72.06 -19.03
C ARG A 2 0.93 70.87 -19.99
N LYS A 3 0.01 69.89 -19.86
CA LYS A 3 -0.69 69.03 -20.85
C LYS A 3 -0.11 68.91 -22.27
N LEU A 4 -0.23 67.72 -22.86
CA LEU A 4 -1.16 67.43 -23.97
C LEU A 4 -1.23 65.91 -24.27
N PHE A 5 -2.45 65.41 -24.41
CA PHE A 5 -2.78 64.10 -24.98
C PHE A 5 -2.68 64.16 -26.51
N SER A 6 -2.43 63.02 -27.17
CA SER A 6 -3.19 62.67 -28.38
C SER A 6 -3.19 61.16 -28.60
N HIS A 7 -4.40 60.62 -28.76
CA HIS A 7 -4.69 59.22 -29.04
C HIS A 7 -4.65 58.99 -30.55
N GLY A 8 -3.83 58.05 -31.00
CA GLY A 8 -3.88 57.50 -32.34
C GLY A 8 -4.89 56.36 -32.40
N LEU A 9 -6.03 56.62 -33.03
CA LEU A 9 -7.05 55.64 -33.42
C LEU A 9 -6.51 54.80 -34.59
N VAL A 10 -6.45 53.48 -34.43
CA VAL A 10 -6.33 52.54 -35.57
C VAL A 10 -7.52 51.60 -35.53
N VAL A 11 -8.39 51.76 -36.53
CA VAL A 11 -9.51 50.87 -36.83
C VAL A 11 -8.95 49.66 -37.57
N PHE A 12 -8.97 48.48 -36.96
CA PHE A 12 -8.84 47.23 -37.70
C PHE A 12 -10.23 46.62 -37.86
N ALA A 13 -10.66 46.57 -39.12
CA ALA A 13 -11.85 45.88 -39.57
C ALA A 13 -11.77 44.39 -39.20
N GLY A 14 -12.86 43.88 -38.65
CA GLY A 14 -12.96 42.51 -38.15
C GLY A 14 -12.92 41.48 -39.27
N MET A 15 -12.10 40.45 -39.08
CA MET A 15 -12.40 39.12 -39.58
C MET A 15 -12.97 38.30 -38.42
N VAL A 16 -14.24 37.94 -38.52
CA VAL A 16 -14.86 36.94 -37.64
C VAL A 16 -14.40 35.57 -38.11
N SER A 17 -13.30 35.08 -37.52
CA SER A 17 -12.94 33.67 -37.60
C SER A 17 -13.73 32.91 -36.53
N LEU A 18 -14.66 32.07 -36.96
CA LEU A 18 -15.37 31.13 -36.08
C LEU A 18 -14.34 30.25 -35.34
N PRO A 19 -14.49 29.99 -34.03
CA PRO A 19 -13.70 28.98 -33.38
C PRO A 19 -14.12 27.62 -33.96
N THR A 20 -13.26 27.00 -34.76
CA THR A 20 -13.32 25.55 -34.95
C THR A 20 -13.11 24.93 -33.59
N GLY A 21 -14.17 24.35 -33.03
CA GLY A 21 -14.07 23.57 -31.81
C GLY A 21 -13.04 22.47 -32.01
N VAL A 22 -11.85 22.66 -31.46
CA VAL A 22 -10.91 21.56 -31.24
C VAL A 22 -11.59 20.69 -30.20
N THR A 23 -12.28 19.67 -30.68
CA THR A 23 -12.58 18.50 -29.85
C THR A 23 -11.23 18.06 -29.29
N PRO A 24 -11.05 17.96 -27.97
CA PRO A 24 -9.98 17.14 -27.46
C PRO A 24 -10.31 15.74 -27.96
N GLY A 25 -9.65 15.34 -29.06
CA GLY A 25 -9.59 13.94 -29.43
C GLY A 25 -9.13 13.25 -28.17
N ALA A 26 -10.00 12.40 -27.62
CA ALA A 26 -9.66 11.49 -26.57
C ALA A 26 -8.44 10.72 -27.06
N GLY A 27 -7.27 11.19 -26.66
CA GLY A 27 -6.06 10.41 -26.71
C GLY A 27 -6.33 9.26 -25.77
N ASP A 28 -6.76 8.14 -26.34
CA ASP A 28 -6.67 6.84 -25.71
C ASP A 28 -5.18 6.53 -25.54
N ALA A 29 -4.55 7.23 -24.59
CA ALA A 29 -3.48 6.64 -23.83
C ALA A 29 -4.13 5.49 -23.06
N GLN A 30 -4.29 4.36 -23.75
CA GLN A 30 -4.50 3.06 -23.13
C GLN A 30 -3.26 2.81 -22.27
N THR A 31 -3.25 3.37 -21.07
CA THR A 31 -2.46 2.83 -19.97
C THR A 31 -2.92 1.39 -19.88
N GLN A 32 -2.09 0.45 -20.36
CA GLN A 32 -2.31 -0.96 -20.11
C GLN A 32 -2.33 -1.13 -18.59
N ARG A 33 -3.53 -1.09 -17.99
CA ARG A 33 -3.72 -1.51 -16.61
C ARG A 33 -3.41 -2.99 -16.62
N ILE A 34 -2.22 -3.35 -16.17
CA ILE A 34 -1.90 -4.72 -15.82
C ILE A 34 -3.01 -5.14 -14.83
N PRO A 35 -3.83 -6.15 -15.16
CA PRO A 35 -4.83 -6.62 -14.24
C PRO A 35 -4.13 -7.11 -12.98
N ALA A 36 -4.71 -6.80 -11.81
CA ALA A 36 -4.18 -7.27 -10.54
C ALA A 36 -4.02 -8.81 -10.58
N PRO A 37 -2.98 -9.37 -9.95
CA PRO A 37 -2.77 -10.80 -9.94
C PRO A 37 -3.99 -11.55 -9.41
N ASP A 38 -4.39 -12.62 -10.10
CA ASP A 38 -5.48 -13.48 -9.65
C ASP A 38 -4.95 -14.54 -8.67
N TYR A 39 -5.08 -14.25 -7.37
CA TYR A 39 -4.64 -15.14 -6.30
C TYR A 39 -5.54 -16.37 -6.08
N ARG A 40 -6.66 -16.54 -6.80
CA ARG A 40 -7.63 -17.62 -6.52
C ARG A 40 -7.04 -19.03 -6.58
N GLN A 41 -6.01 -19.23 -7.39
CA GLN A 41 -5.31 -20.52 -7.53
C GLN A 41 -3.92 -20.52 -6.87
N ASP A 42 -3.57 -19.46 -6.14
CA ASP A 42 -2.28 -19.36 -5.47
C ASP A 42 -2.31 -20.19 -4.17
N PRO A 43 -1.43 -21.21 -4.01
CA PRO A 43 -1.38 -21.99 -2.79
C PRO A 43 -1.08 -21.16 -1.54
N ARG A 44 -0.36 -20.02 -1.67
CA ARG A 44 -0.09 -19.09 -0.57
C ARG A 44 -1.39 -18.51 0.00
N LEU A 45 -2.39 -18.26 -0.85
CA LEU A 45 -3.69 -17.73 -0.43
C LEU A 45 -4.39 -18.72 0.48
N HIS A 46 -4.40 -20.00 0.09
CA HIS A 46 -4.98 -21.06 0.91
C HIS A 46 -4.26 -21.18 2.26
N SER A 47 -2.92 -21.18 2.26
CA SER A 47 -2.13 -21.22 3.50
C SER A 47 -2.48 -20.09 4.46
N LEU A 48 -2.57 -18.84 3.98
CA LEU A 48 -2.93 -17.70 4.84
C LEU A 48 -4.36 -17.79 5.36
N ARG A 49 -5.33 -18.11 4.50
CA ARG A 49 -6.73 -18.24 4.89
C ARG A 49 -6.90 -19.33 5.94
N SER A 50 -6.41 -20.53 5.67
CA SER A 50 -6.50 -21.65 6.61
C SER A 50 -5.78 -21.36 7.93
N PHE A 51 -4.63 -20.68 7.90
CA PHE A 51 -3.95 -20.26 9.11
C PHE A 51 -4.83 -19.33 9.96
N PHE A 52 -5.33 -18.23 9.40
CA PHE A 52 -6.13 -17.26 10.17
C PHE A 52 -7.51 -17.81 10.56
N GLU A 53 -8.21 -18.51 9.66
CA GLU A 53 -9.52 -19.14 9.92
C GLU A 53 -9.44 -20.15 11.06
N LYS A 54 -8.39 -20.99 11.09
CA LYS A 54 -8.17 -21.99 12.17
C LYS A 54 -8.18 -21.36 13.56
N PHE A 55 -7.72 -20.12 13.68
CA PHE A 55 -7.68 -19.40 14.94
C PHE A 55 -8.78 -18.34 15.08
N GLY A 56 -9.71 -18.23 14.12
CA GLY A 56 -10.78 -17.23 14.14
C GLY A 56 -10.28 -15.79 14.05
N CYS A 57 -9.19 -15.55 13.33
CA CYS A 57 -8.58 -14.23 13.17
C CYS A 57 -9.22 -13.47 12.00
N PRO A 58 -9.76 -12.24 12.18
CA PRO A 58 -10.37 -11.45 11.10
C PRO A 58 -9.49 -11.24 9.86
N ALA A 59 -8.16 -11.31 10.02
CA ALA A 59 -7.18 -11.20 8.95
C ALA A 59 -7.38 -12.20 7.78
N TRP A 60 -8.14 -13.29 7.95
CA TRP A 60 -8.41 -14.24 6.87
C TRP A 60 -9.09 -13.59 5.65
N GLU A 61 -9.94 -12.57 5.87
CA GLU A 61 -10.62 -11.83 4.79
C GLU A 61 -9.64 -11.05 3.91
N TYR A 62 -8.50 -10.68 4.48
CA TYR A 62 -7.45 -9.86 3.85
C TYR A 62 -6.26 -10.70 3.37
N ALA A 63 -6.37 -12.03 3.35
CA ALA A 63 -5.28 -12.92 2.93
C ALA A 63 -4.74 -12.58 1.53
N HIS A 64 -5.61 -12.24 0.59
CA HIS A 64 -5.22 -11.81 -0.76
C HIS A 64 -4.44 -10.48 -0.75
N VAL A 65 -4.86 -9.52 0.09
CA VAL A 65 -4.19 -8.21 0.22
C VAL A 65 -2.78 -8.35 0.82
N PHE A 66 -2.58 -9.30 1.73
CA PHE A 66 -1.24 -9.61 2.24
C PHE A 66 -0.31 -10.12 1.13
N LEU A 67 -0.81 -10.93 0.20
CA LEU A 67 -0.02 -11.41 -0.94
C LEU A 67 0.24 -10.30 -1.94
N GLU A 68 -0.78 -9.50 -2.27
CA GLU A 68 -0.66 -8.33 -3.14
C GLU A 68 0.44 -7.39 -2.63
N ALA A 69 0.38 -6.98 -1.36
CA ALA A 69 1.40 -6.12 -0.77
C ALA A 69 2.78 -6.78 -0.70
N ALA A 70 2.86 -8.10 -0.49
CA ALA A 70 4.15 -8.78 -0.47
C ALA A 70 4.79 -8.83 -1.86
N ASP A 71 4.00 -9.14 -2.90
CA ASP A 71 4.47 -9.22 -4.27
C ASP A 71 4.83 -7.82 -4.80
N ASP A 72 3.98 -6.81 -4.57
CA ASP A 72 4.20 -5.42 -4.99
C ASP A 72 5.48 -4.81 -4.39
N TYR A 73 5.79 -5.18 -3.14
CA TYR A 73 6.90 -4.60 -2.39
C TYR A 73 8.09 -5.55 -2.24
N ASN A 74 8.06 -6.69 -2.93
CA ASN A 74 9.11 -7.71 -2.92
C ASN A 74 9.52 -8.14 -1.49
N LEU A 75 8.53 -8.44 -0.66
CA LEU A 75 8.69 -8.93 0.71
C LEU A 75 8.41 -10.44 0.78
N ASP A 76 9.01 -11.14 1.75
CA ASP A 76 8.57 -12.50 2.08
C ASP A 76 7.08 -12.47 2.42
N TRP A 77 6.26 -13.20 1.66
CA TRP A 77 4.81 -13.18 1.77
C TRP A 77 4.27 -13.60 3.15
N ARG A 78 5.10 -14.27 3.96
CA ARG A 78 4.76 -14.66 5.34
C ARG A 78 4.98 -13.53 6.34
N LEU A 79 5.72 -12.48 5.99
CA LEU A 79 6.16 -11.42 6.91
C LEU A 79 4.98 -10.60 7.46
N LEU A 80 4.26 -9.88 6.59
CA LEU A 80 3.13 -9.03 6.98
C LEU A 80 2.02 -9.79 7.74
N PRO A 81 1.56 -10.98 7.30
CA PRO A 81 0.58 -11.73 8.07
C PRO A 81 1.12 -12.16 9.45
N SER A 82 2.41 -12.52 9.54
CA SER A 82 3.04 -12.85 10.83
C SER A 82 3.14 -11.66 11.78
N LEU A 83 3.45 -10.47 11.26
CA LEU A 83 3.43 -9.23 12.05
C LEU A 83 2.01 -8.96 12.55
N SER A 84 0.98 -9.04 11.70
CA SER A 84 -0.40 -8.83 12.12
C SER A 84 -0.85 -9.81 13.21
N TRP A 85 -0.35 -11.05 13.16
CA TRP A 85 -0.59 -12.05 14.21
C TRP A 85 0.02 -11.63 15.54
N VAL A 86 1.30 -11.24 15.54
CA VAL A 86 1.99 -10.88 16.79
C VAL A 86 1.44 -9.59 17.39
N GLU A 87 1.08 -8.61 16.55
CA GLU A 87 0.67 -7.28 16.99
C GLU A 87 -0.81 -7.21 17.41
N SER A 88 -1.69 -7.94 16.73
CA SER A 88 -3.15 -7.83 16.96
C SER A 88 -3.87 -9.17 17.00
N THR A 89 -3.14 -10.29 17.07
CA THR A 89 -3.71 -11.64 16.91
C THR A 89 -4.52 -11.75 15.61
N GLY A 90 -3.94 -11.25 14.52
CA GLY A 90 -4.55 -11.28 13.18
C GLY A 90 -5.83 -10.46 13.12
N GLY A 91 -5.84 -9.28 13.75
CA GLY A 91 -6.96 -8.34 13.73
C GLY A 91 -7.95 -8.44 14.90
N LYS A 92 -7.84 -9.43 15.80
CA LYS A 92 -8.76 -9.56 16.95
C LYS A 92 -8.65 -8.40 17.94
N ALA A 93 -7.43 -7.92 18.17
CA ALA A 93 -7.14 -6.79 19.04
C ALA A 93 -6.91 -5.50 18.25
N ALA A 94 -7.22 -5.47 16.95
CA ALA A 94 -7.00 -4.30 16.13
C ALA A 94 -8.10 -3.25 16.36
N HIS A 95 -7.67 -2.00 16.51
CA HIS A 95 -8.52 -0.81 16.52
C HIS A 95 -8.09 0.13 15.39
N ASN A 96 -9.00 1.00 14.93
CA ASN A 96 -8.72 1.99 13.86
C ASN A 96 -8.15 1.38 12.57
N ASN A 97 -8.60 0.16 12.22
CA ASN A 97 -8.10 -0.61 11.09
C ASN A 97 -6.56 -0.85 11.11
N ASN A 98 -5.93 -0.79 12.28
CA ASN A 98 -4.49 -0.90 12.44
C ASN A 98 -4.10 -2.32 12.85
N LEU A 99 -3.89 -3.20 11.87
CA LEU A 99 -3.56 -4.60 12.12
C LEU A 99 -2.17 -4.81 12.77
N PHE A 100 -1.31 -3.79 12.75
CA PHE A 100 0.13 -3.89 13.07
C PHE A 100 0.55 -3.09 14.30
N GLY A 101 -0.40 -2.47 15.02
CA GLY A 101 -0.07 -1.57 16.13
C GLY A 101 0.79 -0.37 15.69
N TRP A 102 0.72 0.03 14.42
CA TRP A 102 1.58 1.05 13.83
C TRP A 102 1.43 2.41 14.54
N ASN A 103 2.54 3.16 14.65
CA ASN A 103 2.63 4.41 15.43
C ASN A 103 2.16 4.23 16.89
N SER A 104 2.64 3.16 17.56
CA SER A 104 2.23 2.80 18.92
C SER A 104 0.72 2.64 19.07
N GLY A 105 0.07 2.07 18.06
CA GLY A 105 -1.38 1.89 17.98
C GLY A 105 -2.18 3.15 17.67
N ARG A 106 -1.55 4.33 17.49
CA ARG A 106 -2.28 5.59 17.25
C ARG A 106 -2.65 5.83 15.79
N ALA A 107 -2.05 5.09 14.84
CA ALA A 107 -2.42 5.24 13.44
C ALA A 107 -3.88 4.83 13.22
N ASN A 108 -4.60 5.62 12.42
CA ASN A 108 -5.95 5.33 11.96
C ASN A 108 -5.92 5.18 10.44
N PHE A 109 -6.29 4.00 9.96
CA PHE A 109 -6.32 3.69 8.54
C PHE A 109 -7.76 3.71 8.02
N PRO A 110 -7.98 4.14 6.77
CA PRO A 110 -9.31 4.06 6.16
C PRO A 110 -9.87 2.64 6.12
N THR A 111 -9.01 1.64 5.89
CA THR A 111 -9.35 0.22 5.85
C THR A 111 -8.18 -0.64 6.34
N PRO A 112 -8.42 -1.91 6.73
CA PRO A 112 -7.32 -2.82 7.07
C PRO A 112 -6.38 -3.06 5.87
N ALA A 113 -6.92 -3.11 4.65
CA ALA A 113 -6.12 -3.19 3.43
C ALA A 113 -5.16 -2.00 3.28
N ALA A 114 -5.61 -0.78 3.57
CA ALA A 114 -4.74 0.40 3.57
C ALA A 114 -3.61 0.30 4.61
N SER A 115 -3.87 -0.32 5.77
CA SER A 115 -2.83 -0.58 6.77
C SER A 115 -1.78 -1.57 6.26
N ILE A 116 -2.20 -2.64 5.55
CA ILE A 116 -1.31 -3.66 4.99
C ILE A 116 -0.38 -3.03 3.97
N HIS A 117 -0.91 -2.29 3.01
CA HIS A 117 -0.09 -1.62 1.99
C HIS A 117 0.82 -0.55 2.59
N THR A 118 0.32 0.26 3.55
CA THR A 118 1.14 1.30 4.17
C THR A 118 2.33 0.71 4.93
N VAL A 119 2.10 -0.34 5.72
CA VAL A 119 3.18 -0.98 6.48
C VAL A 119 4.14 -1.70 5.53
N GLY A 120 3.64 -2.46 4.55
CA GLY A 120 4.46 -3.11 3.52
C GLY A 120 5.38 -2.13 2.79
N TYR A 121 4.82 -1.02 2.29
CA TYR A 121 5.59 0.03 1.63
C TYR A 121 6.68 0.62 2.53
N ARG A 122 6.38 0.85 3.82
CA ARG A 122 7.36 1.39 4.78
C ARG A 122 8.50 0.41 5.01
N LEU A 123 8.22 -0.88 5.13
CA LEU A 123 9.24 -1.91 5.31
C LEU A 123 10.15 -2.01 4.09
N ALA A 124 9.61 -1.90 2.88
CA ALA A 124 10.40 -2.01 1.65
C ALA A 124 11.24 -0.76 1.35
N TYR A 125 10.69 0.44 1.54
CA TYR A 125 11.29 1.65 0.94
C TYR A 125 11.74 2.74 1.91
N SER A 126 11.35 2.69 3.18
CA SER A 126 11.82 3.72 4.12
C SER A 126 13.29 3.51 4.49
N SER A 127 14.03 4.58 4.71
CA SER A 127 15.44 4.52 5.13
C SER A 127 15.68 3.74 6.42
N GLN A 128 14.64 3.55 7.24
CA GLN A 128 14.69 2.81 8.49
C GLN A 128 14.74 1.30 8.27
N TYR A 129 14.14 0.80 7.18
CA TYR A 129 13.93 -0.64 6.95
C TYR A 129 14.54 -1.15 5.63
N LYS A 130 14.63 -0.30 4.61
CA LYS A 130 15.14 -0.69 3.29
C LYS A 130 16.54 -1.30 3.41
N ASP A 131 16.82 -2.25 2.53
CA ASP A 131 18.10 -2.97 2.42
C ASP A 131 18.44 -3.88 3.63
N LYS A 132 17.57 -3.97 4.65
CA LYS A 132 17.76 -4.85 5.80
C LYS A 132 17.29 -6.27 5.53
N GLY A 133 18.12 -7.23 5.94
CA GLY A 133 17.69 -8.62 6.06
C GLY A 133 16.63 -8.80 7.16
N LEU A 134 15.92 -9.93 7.14
CA LEU A 134 14.79 -10.21 8.03
C LEU A 134 15.12 -10.00 9.53
N ASP A 135 16.27 -10.45 10.01
CA ASP A 135 16.66 -10.30 11.41
C ASP A 135 16.83 -8.84 11.84
N GLU A 136 17.52 -8.05 11.02
CA GLU A 136 17.76 -6.64 11.31
C GLU A 136 16.47 -5.82 11.17
N LEU A 137 15.64 -6.16 10.18
CA LEU A 137 14.30 -5.57 10.01
C LEU A 137 13.45 -5.78 11.26
N LEU A 138 13.35 -7.02 11.76
CA LEU A 138 12.54 -7.33 12.94
C LEU A 138 13.09 -6.69 14.21
N LYS A 139 14.41 -6.65 14.38
CA LYS A 139 15.07 -5.95 15.50
C LYS A 139 14.80 -4.44 15.45
N THR A 140 14.75 -3.86 14.26
CA THR A 140 14.40 -2.45 14.07
C THR A 140 12.93 -2.20 14.36
N TYR A 141 12.06 -3.12 13.94
CA TYR A 141 10.61 -3.02 14.15
C TYR A 141 10.26 -3.05 15.63
N ASN A 142 10.86 -3.99 16.37
CA ASN A 142 10.70 -4.08 17.83
C ASN A 142 12.00 -4.66 18.45
N PRO A 143 12.71 -3.90 19.29
CA PRO A 143 14.02 -4.30 19.82
C PRO A 143 13.94 -5.36 20.93
N ASN A 144 12.74 -5.80 21.34
CA ASN A 144 12.59 -6.90 22.30
C ASN A 144 13.26 -8.18 21.75
N ALA A 145 14.15 -8.79 22.54
CA ALA A 145 14.95 -9.94 22.12
C ALA A 145 14.11 -11.14 21.62
N GLU A 146 12.91 -11.33 22.16
CA GLU A 146 12.03 -12.44 21.81
C GLU A 146 11.17 -12.16 20.58
N TYR A 147 11.10 -10.90 20.13
CA TYR A 147 10.17 -10.49 19.07
C TYR A 147 10.46 -11.17 17.75
N ALA A 148 11.73 -11.14 17.31
CA ALA A 148 12.13 -11.75 16.05
C ALA A 148 11.84 -13.26 16.04
N ALA A 149 12.12 -13.95 17.15
CA ALA A 149 11.84 -15.38 17.30
C ALA A 149 10.34 -15.69 17.21
N LYS A 150 9.49 -14.87 17.83
CA LYS A 150 8.02 -15.00 17.76
C LYS A 150 7.51 -14.82 16.33
N VAL A 151 7.91 -13.77 15.63
CA VAL A 151 7.48 -13.52 14.25
C VAL A 151 7.92 -14.66 13.34
N LYS A 152 9.19 -15.09 13.40
CA LYS A 152 9.70 -16.21 12.62
C LYS A 152 9.00 -17.53 12.93
N SER A 153 8.58 -17.74 14.18
CA SER A 153 7.77 -18.90 14.56
C SER A 153 6.40 -18.90 13.88
N VAL A 154 5.77 -17.73 13.77
CA VAL A 154 4.51 -17.58 13.03
C VAL A 154 4.73 -17.79 11.53
N MET A 155 5.81 -17.24 10.94
CA MET A 155 6.12 -17.47 9.53
C MET A 155 6.22 -18.96 9.20
N ARG A 156 6.92 -19.75 10.04
CA ARG A 156 7.02 -21.21 9.88
C ARG A 156 5.68 -21.94 10.05
N ARG A 157 4.78 -21.43 10.89
CA ARG A 157 3.43 -22.00 11.08
C ARG A 157 2.49 -21.71 9.90
N ILE A 158 2.71 -20.61 9.18
CA ILE A 158 1.99 -20.27 7.95
C ILE A 158 2.44 -21.20 6.83
N ALA A 159 3.76 -21.27 6.61
CA ALA A 159 4.37 -22.21 5.69
C ALA A 159 5.83 -22.46 6.12
N PRO A 160 6.27 -23.73 6.17
CA PRO A 160 7.67 -24.04 6.42
C PRO A 160 8.52 -23.38 5.33
N THR A 161 9.69 -22.88 5.72
CA THR A 161 10.70 -22.49 4.73
C THR A 161 11.17 -23.76 4.03
N GLU A 162 11.31 -23.71 2.71
CA GLU A 162 12.05 -24.75 1.96
C GLU A 162 13.48 -24.90 2.48
#